data_AF-A0A7W2TBZ7-F1
#
_entry.id   AF-A0A7W2TBZ7-F1
#
_cell.length_a   1.000
_cell.length_b   1.000
_cell.length_c   1.000
_cell.angle_alpha   90.00
_cell.angle_beta   90.00
_cell.angle_gamma   90.00
#
_symmetry.space_group_name_H-M   'P 1'
#
loop_
_entity.id
_entity.type
_entity.pdbx_description
1 polymer ?
#
loop_
_entity_poly.entity_id
_entity_poly.type
_entity_poly.pdbx_seq_one_letter_code
_entity_poly.pdbx_strand_id
1 'polypeptide(L)'
;MSTIPRTYTQTIPPKQNNRQSQIKDFFNKEVIVVLGQPGMGKTTEFKKAAEYEENSIFVTVGEFLFTNDLSHLLDKVIYLDGLDEQRSKFKGKGVVDALVAKLKEAKPSKIRVSCRTAEWHGHIDIEGLSKSIKGSEVTQIELDPLTEEAALELIELDNKEEFVLRIKENGLENFLQSPGNLELLLSYYESLEDWPKNKADLLDVACGVLLQELNIEHVAELDDEISDVSLVNSSEYLAALMMLSGVQGISVTRNSASKAPPCSQVQ
;
A
#
# COMPACT_ATOMS: atom_id res chain seq x y z
N MET A 1 -20.21 -0.08 11.68
CA MET A 1 -19.08 0.43 10.88
C MET A 1 -19.62 0.80 9.51
N SER A 2 -19.60 2.08 9.14
CA SER A 2 -19.96 2.45 7.76
C SER A 2 -18.93 1.79 6.84
N THR A 3 -19.40 1.07 5.82
CA THR A 3 -18.53 0.50 4.80
C THR A 3 -18.19 1.63 3.84
N ILE A 4 -17.15 2.39 4.16
CA ILE A 4 -16.65 3.45 3.28
C ILE A 4 -16.33 2.83 1.92
N PRO A 5 -17.00 3.26 0.83
CA PRO A 5 -16.81 2.65 -0.47
C PRO A 5 -15.41 2.95 -0.98
N ARG A 6 -14.60 1.90 -1.16
CA ARG A 6 -13.29 2.00 -1.80
C ARG A 6 -13.39 1.60 -3.26
N THR A 7 -12.64 2.30 -4.09
CA THR A 7 -12.62 2.08 -5.54
C THR A 7 -11.24 1.63 -6.00
N TYR A 8 -11.22 0.97 -7.15
CA TYR A 8 -10.05 0.37 -7.73
C TYR A 8 -9.97 0.72 -9.21
N THR A 9 -8.75 1.01 -9.66
CA THR A 9 -8.41 1.20 -11.06
C THR A 9 -7.70 -0.03 -11.61
N GLN A 10 -8.20 -0.61 -12.70
CA GLN A 10 -7.54 -1.74 -13.35
C GLN A 10 -6.38 -1.26 -14.22
N THR A 11 -5.16 -1.64 -13.84
CA THR A 11 -3.94 -1.30 -14.57
C THR A 11 -3.55 -2.39 -15.56
N ILE A 12 -3.88 -3.66 -15.29
CA ILE A 12 -3.56 -4.79 -16.18
C ILE A 12 -4.72 -5.80 -16.26
N PRO A 13 -5.14 -6.19 -17.49
CA PRO A 13 -4.89 -5.46 -18.73
C PRO A 13 -5.48 -4.04 -18.64
N PRO A 14 -4.85 -3.01 -19.26
CA PRO A 14 -5.35 -1.64 -19.17
C PRO A 14 -6.75 -1.53 -19.79
N LYS A 15 -7.71 -0.96 -19.07
CA LYS A 15 -9.05 -0.67 -19.59
C LYS A 15 -9.10 0.73 -20.21
N GLN A 16 -9.72 0.86 -21.38
CA GLN A 16 -9.87 2.15 -22.08
C GLN A 16 -10.76 3.15 -21.31
N ASN A 17 -11.65 2.66 -20.45
CA ASN A 17 -12.45 3.48 -19.54
C ASN A 17 -11.99 3.22 -18.10
N ASN A 18 -11.31 4.20 -17.50
CA ASN A 18 -10.98 4.23 -16.07
C ASN A 18 -12.25 4.47 -15.24
N ARG A 19 -13.15 3.48 -15.26
CA ARG A 19 -14.31 3.49 -14.37
C ARG A 19 -13.88 2.95 -13.02
N GLN A 20 -13.97 3.80 -12.00
CA GLN A 20 -13.84 3.39 -10.60
C GLN A 20 -14.73 2.17 -10.36
N SER A 21 -14.10 1.06 -9.97
CA SER A 21 -14.75 -0.23 -9.76
C SER A 21 -14.61 -0.65 -8.29
N GLN A 22 -15.54 -1.43 -7.76
CA GLN A 22 -15.38 -2.05 -6.45
C GLN A 22 -14.64 -3.39 -6.60
N ILE A 23 -14.00 -3.89 -5.53
CA ILE A 23 -13.26 -5.15 -5.58
C ILE A 23 -14.12 -6.34 -6.05
N LYS A 24 -15.42 -6.32 -5.69
CA LYS A 24 -16.41 -7.33 -6.09
C LYS A 24 -16.60 -7.43 -7.60
N ASP A 25 -16.36 -6.35 -8.34
CA ASP A 25 -16.49 -6.31 -9.80
C ASP A 25 -15.40 -7.16 -10.49
N PHE A 26 -14.39 -7.58 -9.73
CA PHE A 26 -13.30 -8.43 -10.19
C PHE A 26 -13.38 -9.86 -9.64
N PHE A 27 -14.38 -10.23 -8.83
CA PHE A 27 -14.46 -11.57 -8.23
C PHE A 27 -14.53 -12.70 -9.27
N ASN A 28 -14.95 -12.41 -10.51
CA ASN A 28 -14.92 -13.38 -11.60
C ASN A 28 -13.50 -13.73 -12.10
N LYS A 29 -12.47 -13.02 -11.67
CA LYS A 29 -11.06 -13.26 -12.04
C LYS A 29 -10.42 -14.29 -11.13
N GLU A 30 -9.58 -15.15 -11.70
CA GLU A 30 -8.89 -16.22 -10.98
C GLU A 30 -7.71 -15.68 -10.19
N VAL A 31 -6.91 -14.79 -10.78
CA VAL A 31 -5.73 -14.20 -10.14
C VAL A 31 -5.85 -12.68 -10.14
N ILE A 32 -5.91 -12.08 -8.95
CA ILE A 32 -5.91 -10.62 -8.79
C ILE A 32 -4.70 -10.18 -7.98
N VAL A 33 -4.05 -9.12 -8.42
CA VAL A 33 -3.04 -8.40 -7.65
C VAL A 33 -3.59 -7.02 -7.33
N VAL A 34 -3.58 -6.65 -6.06
CA VAL A 34 -4.03 -5.34 -5.56
C VAL A 34 -2.82 -4.56 -5.09
N LEU A 35 -2.54 -3.47 -5.79
CA LEU A 35 -1.48 -2.53 -5.45
C LEU A 35 -2.04 -1.34 -4.67
N GLY A 36 -1.15 -0.69 -3.92
CA GLY A 36 -1.44 0.57 -3.26
C GLY A 36 -0.28 0.98 -2.37
N GLN A 37 -0.16 2.28 -2.13
CA GLN A 37 0.85 2.83 -1.23
C GLN A 37 0.71 2.27 0.21
N PRO A 38 1.75 2.38 1.05
CA PRO A 38 1.64 2.16 2.49
C PRO A 38 0.47 2.96 3.09
N GLY A 39 -0.21 2.42 4.11
CA GLY A 39 -1.32 3.11 4.76
C GLY A 39 -2.64 3.22 3.95
N MET A 40 -2.68 2.78 2.68
CA MET A 40 -3.88 2.89 1.84
C MET A 40 -5.08 2.03 2.28
N GLY A 41 -4.87 1.13 3.25
CA GLY A 41 -5.91 0.25 3.80
C GLY A 41 -6.08 -1.10 3.08
N LYS A 42 -5.06 -1.56 2.33
CA LYS A 42 -5.10 -2.85 1.59
C LYS A 42 -5.52 -4.04 2.47
N THR A 43 -4.91 -4.19 3.64
CA THR A 43 -5.23 -5.24 4.62
C THR A 43 -6.69 -5.19 5.06
N THR A 44 -7.18 -4.00 5.40
CA THR A 44 -8.58 -3.77 5.81
C THR A 44 -9.54 -4.15 4.69
N GLU A 45 -9.22 -3.77 3.44
CA GLU A 45 -10.03 -4.11 2.28
C GLU A 45 -9.99 -5.60 1.93
N PHE A 46 -8.86 -6.27 2.09
CA PHE A 46 -8.74 -7.71 1.89
C PHE A 46 -9.56 -8.50 2.91
N LYS A 47 -9.51 -8.12 4.19
CA LYS A 47 -10.33 -8.75 5.24
C LYS A 47 -11.82 -8.61 4.93
N LYS A 48 -12.28 -7.39 4.61
CA LYS A 48 -13.67 -7.16 4.21
C LYS A 48 -14.05 -7.95 2.95
N ALA A 49 -13.21 -7.93 1.92
CA ALA A 49 -13.50 -8.63 0.67
C ALA A 49 -13.60 -10.14 0.86
N ALA A 50 -12.77 -10.72 1.73
CA ALA A 50 -12.87 -12.13 2.11
C ALA A 50 -14.18 -12.45 2.87
N GLU A 51 -14.71 -11.53 3.67
CA GLU A 51 -16.03 -11.72 4.29
C GLU A 51 -17.17 -11.72 3.25
N TYR A 52 -16.99 -11.02 2.13
CA TYR A 52 -18.01 -10.90 1.06
C TYR A 52 -17.89 -11.95 -0.05
N GLU A 53 -16.68 -12.41 -0.42
CA GLU A 53 -16.50 -13.44 -1.45
C GLU A 53 -16.71 -14.84 -0.85
N GLU A 54 -17.65 -15.60 -1.41
CA GLU A 54 -17.99 -16.94 -0.94
C GLU A 54 -16.79 -17.90 -1.00
N ASN A 55 -16.74 -18.82 -0.04
CA ASN A 55 -15.69 -19.84 0.08
C ASN A 55 -14.26 -19.25 0.06
N SER A 56 -14.09 -18.09 0.67
CA SER A 56 -12.80 -17.42 0.74
C SER A 56 -12.16 -17.49 2.13
N ILE A 57 -10.86 -17.20 2.18
CA ILE A 57 -10.09 -17.13 3.41
C ILE A 57 -9.02 -16.05 3.27
N PHE A 58 -8.87 -15.26 4.33
CA PHE A 58 -7.80 -14.29 4.48
C PHE A 58 -6.62 -14.92 5.23
N VAL A 59 -5.41 -14.71 4.72
CA VAL A 59 -4.15 -15.13 5.32
C VAL A 59 -3.04 -14.17 4.91
N THR A 60 -2.05 -13.92 5.76
CA THR A 60 -0.88 -13.15 5.34
C THR A 60 0.03 -13.99 4.45
N VAL A 61 0.81 -13.38 3.56
CA VAL A 61 1.79 -14.12 2.73
C VAL A 61 2.79 -14.84 3.63
N GLY A 62 3.23 -14.20 4.71
CA GLY A 62 4.11 -14.83 5.71
C GLY A 62 3.51 -16.09 6.31
N GLU A 63 2.32 -16.00 6.92
CA GLU A 63 1.64 -17.15 7.51
C GLU A 63 1.41 -18.26 6.48
N PHE A 64 0.97 -17.90 5.27
CA PHE A 64 0.79 -18.84 4.18
C PHE A 64 2.10 -19.58 3.88
N LEU A 65 3.22 -18.87 3.75
CA LEU A 65 4.55 -19.46 3.49
C LEU A 65 5.10 -20.31 4.64
N PHE A 66 4.67 -20.11 5.89
CA PHE A 66 5.06 -20.95 7.03
C PHE A 66 4.12 -22.14 7.31
N THR A 67 2.89 -22.12 6.79
CA THR A 67 1.88 -23.16 7.07
C THR A 67 2.19 -24.50 6.40
N ASN A 68 2.30 -25.60 7.16
CA ASN A 68 2.60 -26.92 6.58
C ASN A 68 1.36 -27.67 6.05
N ASP A 69 0.22 -27.55 6.74
CA ASP A 69 -1.03 -28.20 6.33
C ASP A 69 -1.94 -27.21 5.61
N LEU A 70 -2.04 -27.38 4.29
CA LEU A 70 -2.83 -26.54 3.39
C LEU A 70 -4.19 -27.16 3.04
N SER A 71 -4.56 -28.28 3.65
CA SER A 71 -5.80 -29.01 3.33
C SER A 71 -7.06 -28.16 3.48
N HIS A 72 -7.07 -27.26 4.46
CA HIS A 72 -8.16 -26.32 4.72
C HIS A 72 -8.27 -25.17 3.70
N LEU A 73 -7.31 -25.05 2.76
CA LEU A 73 -7.26 -24.05 1.69
C LEU A 73 -7.66 -24.60 0.33
N LEU A 74 -7.84 -25.93 0.22
CA LEU A 74 -8.23 -26.60 -1.02
C LEU A 74 -9.51 -26.01 -1.59
N ASP A 75 -9.49 -25.68 -2.88
CA ASP A 75 -10.61 -25.10 -3.65
C ASP A 75 -11.17 -23.77 -3.11
N LYS A 76 -10.51 -23.14 -2.13
CA LYS A 76 -10.90 -21.82 -1.60
C LYS A 76 -10.41 -20.67 -2.46
N VAL A 77 -11.05 -19.52 -2.32
CA VAL A 77 -10.49 -18.24 -2.75
C VAL A 77 -9.54 -17.73 -1.66
N ILE A 78 -8.26 -17.61 -1.96
CA ILE A 78 -7.26 -17.20 -0.95
C ILE A 78 -6.92 -15.72 -1.15
N TYR A 79 -7.18 -14.92 -0.11
CA TYR A 79 -6.71 -13.55 0.03
C TYR A 79 -5.37 -13.56 0.78
N LEU A 80 -4.31 -13.18 0.08
CA LEU A 80 -2.91 -13.16 0.51
C LEU A 80 -2.44 -11.73 0.71
N ASP A 81 -2.25 -11.33 1.96
CA ASP A 81 -1.87 -9.95 2.30
C ASP A 81 -0.37 -9.81 2.60
N GLY A 82 0.27 -8.75 2.08
CA GLY A 82 1.64 -8.38 2.41
C GLY A 82 2.72 -9.14 1.64
N LEU A 83 2.62 -9.20 0.30
CA LEU A 83 3.72 -9.77 -0.51
C LEU A 83 5.04 -8.99 -0.32
N ASP A 84 4.95 -7.68 -0.17
CA ASP A 84 6.08 -6.78 0.08
C ASP A 84 6.81 -7.09 1.39
N GLU A 85 6.09 -7.42 2.47
CA GLU A 85 6.67 -7.71 3.78
C GLU A 85 7.64 -8.91 3.74
N GLN A 86 7.31 -9.93 2.93
CA GLN A 86 8.18 -11.10 2.76
C GLN A 86 9.40 -10.80 1.90
N ARG A 87 9.32 -9.80 1.02
CA ARG A 87 10.48 -9.38 0.20
C ARG A 87 11.53 -8.68 1.05
N SER A 88 11.12 -7.81 1.95
CA SER A 88 12.02 -7.14 2.90
C SER A 88 12.80 -8.19 3.70
N LYS A 89 12.07 -9.13 4.33
CA LYS A 89 12.62 -10.21 5.16
C LYS A 89 13.64 -11.11 4.44
N PHE A 90 13.38 -11.48 3.18
CA PHE A 90 14.22 -12.44 2.44
C PHE A 90 15.16 -11.80 1.40
N LYS A 91 15.42 -10.48 1.45
CA LYS A 91 16.21 -9.75 0.44
C LYS A 91 15.69 -9.96 -0.99
N GLY A 92 14.38 -10.05 -1.14
CA GLY A 92 13.62 -10.01 -2.39
C GLY A 92 13.72 -11.21 -3.33
N LYS A 93 14.70 -12.12 -3.19
CA LYS A 93 14.91 -13.21 -4.16
C LYS A 93 14.03 -14.43 -3.86
N GLY A 94 13.25 -14.85 -4.85
CA GLY A 94 12.52 -16.13 -4.84
C GLY A 94 11.21 -16.15 -4.06
N VAL A 95 10.76 -15.02 -3.48
CA VAL A 95 9.51 -14.97 -2.70
C VAL A 95 8.29 -15.34 -3.55
N VAL A 96 8.20 -14.83 -4.78
CA VAL A 96 7.11 -15.17 -5.70
C VAL A 96 7.19 -16.63 -6.14
N ASP A 97 8.40 -17.17 -6.37
CA ASP A 97 8.57 -18.57 -6.73
C ASP A 97 8.12 -19.49 -5.58
N ALA A 98 8.49 -19.16 -4.34
CA ALA A 98 8.06 -19.88 -3.14
C ALA A 98 6.54 -19.79 -2.96
N LEU A 99 5.96 -18.60 -3.13
CA LEU A 99 4.51 -18.38 -3.08
C LEU A 99 3.79 -19.23 -4.11
N VAL A 100 4.25 -19.22 -5.37
CA VAL A 100 3.66 -20.00 -6.47
C VAL A 100 3.78 -21.50 -6.23
N ALA A 101 4.94 -21.97 -5.75
CA ALA A 101 5.11 -23.38 -5.39
C ALA A 101 4.08 -23.82 -4.35
N LYS A 102 3.89 -23.00 -3.32
CA LYS A 102 2.96 -23.29 -2.23
C LYS A 102 1.49 -23.17 -2.63
N LEU A 103 1.16 -22.22 -3.50
CA LEU A 103 -0.17 -22.12 -4.12
C LEU A 103 -0.53 -23.36 -4.93
N LYS A 104 0.43 -23.98 -5.62
CA LYS A 104 0.21 -25.25 -6.34
C LYS A 104 -0.08 -26.43 -5.41
N GLU A 105 0.47 -26.42 -4.21
CA GLU A 105 0.18 -27.41 -3.18
C GLU A 105 -1.20 -27.18 -2.56
N ALA A 106 -1.54 -25.93 -2.25
CA ALA A 106 -2.84 -25.53 -1.68
C ALA A 106 -4.01 -25.75 -2.67
N LYS A 107 -3.77 -25.64 -3.98
CA LYS A 107 -4.78 -25.77 -5.05
C LYS A 107 -6.03 -24.91 -4.79
N PRO A 108 -5.88 -23.57 -4.68
CA PRO A 108 -7.02 -22.68 -4.55
C PRO A 108 -7.84 -22.64 -5.83
N SER A 109 -9.11 -22.26 -5.70
CA SER A 109 -9.95 -21.94 -6.86
C SER A 109 -9.61 -20.56 -7.44
N LYS A 110 -9.23 -19.60 -6.59
CA LYS A 110 -8.79 -18.25 -6.98
C LYS A 110 -7.80 -17.68 -5.96
N ILE A 111 -7.00 -16.71 -6.38
CA ILE A 111 -6.07 -15.99 -5.50
C ILE A 111 -6.23 -14.48 -5.64
N ARG A 112 -5.98 -13.77 -4.54
CA ARG A 112 -5.92 -12.31 -4.43
C ARG A 112 -4.65 -11.99 -3.67
N VAL A 113 -3.75 -11.19 -4.23
CA VAL A 113 -2.46 -10.86 -3.60
C VAL A 113 -2.36 -9.36 -3.42
N SER A 114 -2.08 -8.88 -2.20
CA SER A 114 -1.79 -7.47 -1.96
C SER A 114 -0.27 -7.22 -2.00
N CYS A 115 0.13 -6.07 -2.53
CA CYS A 115 1.53 -5.63 -2.56
C CYS A 115 1.59 -4.11 -2.49
N ARG A 116 2.62 -3.56 -1.84
CA ARG A 116 2.95 -2.13 -2.00
C ARG A 116 3.37 -1.83 -3.44
N THR A 117 3.00 -0.65 -3.93
CA THR A 117 3.26 -0.24 -5.33
C THR A 117 4.78 -0.13 -5.62
N ALA A 118 5.59 0.32 -4.64
CA ALA A 118 7.03 0.50 -4.84
C ALA A 118 7.80 -0.82 -4.90
N GLU A 119 7.29 -1.87 -4.27
CA GLU A 119 7.89 -3.20 -4.14
C GLU A 119 7.40 -4.18 -5.21
N TRP A 120 6.52 -3.73 -6.12
CA TRP A 120 5.99 -4.53 -7.22
C TRP A 120 6.95 -4.55 -8.43
N HIS A 121 7.38 -5.74 -8.86
CA HIS A 121 8.32 -5.91 -9.99
C HIS A 121 7.62 -6.06 -11.35
N GLY A 122 6.36 -5.64 -11.47
CA GLY A 122 5.63 -5.58 -12.74
C GLY A 122 5.58 -6.93 -13.46
N HIS A 123 6.09 -6.97 -14.69
CA HIS A 123 6.02 -8.15 -15.57
C HIS A 123 6.60 -9.42 -14.94
N ILE A 124 7.68 -9.32 -14.14
CA ILE A 124 8.32 -10.48 -13.53
C ILE A 124 7.34 -11.17 -12.57
N ASP A 125 6.67 -10.39 -11.74
CA ASP A 125 5.75 -10.92 -10.73
C ASP A 125 4.44 -11.41 -11.35
N ILE A 126 3.97 -10.72 -12.41
CA ILE A 126 2.83 -11.16 -13.22
C ILE A 126 3.11 -12.52 -13.85
N GLU A 127 4.27 -12.69 -14.47
CA GLU A 127 4.64 -13.96 -15.11
C GLU A 127 4.77 -15.07 -14.06
N GLY A 128 5.34 -14.78 -12.89
CA GLY A 128 5.40 -15.71 -11.77
C GLY A 128 4.01 -16.15 -11.31
N LEU A 129 3.15 -15.19 -10.94
CA LEU A 129 1.81 -15.46 -10.42
C LEU A 129 0.87 -16.09 -11.46
N SER A 130 1.06 -15.84 -12.76
CA SER A 130 0.28 -16.51 -13.82
C SER A 130 0.44 -18.04 -13.82
N LYS A 131 1.53 -18.55 -13.22
CA LYS A 131 1.83 -19.98 -13.09
C LYS A 131 1.17 -20.63 -11.87
N SER A 132 0.48 -19.86 -11.02
CA SER A 132 -0.17 -20.36 -9.80
C SER A 132 -1.42 -21.20 -10.09
N ILE A 133 -2.27 -20.73 -11.01
CA ILE A 133 -3.48 -21.41 -11.46
C ILE A 133 -3.35 -21.65 -12.97
N LYS A 134 -3.59 -22.89 -13.41
CA LYS A 134 -3.39 -23.25 -14.81
C LYS A 134 -4.41 -22.53 -15.71
N GLY A 135 -3.92 -21.77 -16.69
CA GLY A 135 -4.75 -21.08 -17.68
C GLY A 135 -5.38 -19.79 -17.18
N SER A 136 -5.04 -19.32 -15.97
CA SER A 136 -5.48 -18.03 -15.47
C SER A 136 -4.65 -16.88 -16.02
N GLU A 137 -5.28 -15.72 -16.19
CA GLU A 137 -4.60 -14.45 -16.41
C GLU A 137 -4.54 -13.64 -15.11
N VAL A 138 -3.46 -12.88 -14.93
CA VAL A 138 -3.33 -11.97 -13.79
C VAL A 138 -4.04 -10.65 -14.11
N THR A 139 -4.99 -10.28 -13.26
CA THR A 139 -5.61 -8.95 -13.29
C THR A 139 -4.95 -8.09 -12.21
N GLN A 140 -4.25 -7.02 -12.62
CA GLN A 140 -3.68 -6.05 -11.69
C GLN A 140 -4.65 -4.88 -11.52
N ILE A 141 -4.96 -4.56 -10.28
CA ILE A 141 -5.75 -3.39 -9.88
C ILE A 141 -4.98 -2.59 -8.84
N GLU A 142 -5.21 -1.29 -8.80
CA GLU A 142 -4.66 -0.38 -7.82
C GLU A 142 -5.80 0.20 -6.99
N LEU A 143 -5.61 0.21 -5.66
CA LEU A 143 -6.54 0.80 -4.72
C LEU A 143 -6.47 2.33 -4.83
N ASP A 144 -7.59 2.95 -5.17
CA ASP A 144 -7.64 4.39 -5.37
C ASP A 144 -7.51 5.13 -4.02
N PRO A 145 -7.01 6.38 -4.04
CA PRO A 145 -6.99 7.21 -2.85
C PRO A 145 -8.40 7.46 -2.31
N LEU A 146 -8.53 7.77 -1.01
CA LEU A 146 -9.81 8.15 -0.42
C LEU A 146 -10.37 9.39 -1.11
N THR A 147 -11.68 9.39 -1.32
CA THR A 147 -12.39 10.64 -1.62
C THR A 147 -12.53 11.45 -0.34
N GLU A 148 -12.82 12.73 -0.47
CA GLU A 148 -13.03 13.59 0.69
C GLU A 148 -14.23 13.14 1.53
N GLU A 149 -15.31 12.69 0.88
CA GLU A 149 -16.49 12.17 1.57
C GLU A 149 -16.13 10.92 2.39
N ALA A 150 -15.33 10.02 1.81
CA ALA A 150 -14.82 8.84 2.48
C ALA A 150 -13.90 9.20 3.66
N ALA A 151 -13.07 10.24 3.53
CA ALA A 151 -12.24 10.74 4.63
C ALA A 151 -13.09 11.35 5.76
N LEU A 152 -14.11 12.14 5.44
CA LEU A 152 -15.04 12.72 6.42
C LEU A 152 -15.87 11.68 7.18
N GLU A 153 -16.09 10.50 6.59
CA GLU A 153 -16.70 9.36 7.28
C GLU A 153 -15.74 8.66 8.26
N LEU A 154 -14.42 8.74 8.03
CA LEU A 154 -13.40 8.18 8.94
C LEU A 154 -13.10 9.07 10.14
N ILE A 155 -13.38 10.37 10.05
CA ILE A 155 -13.07 11.33 11.11
C ILE A 155 -14.18 11.32 12.16
N GLU A 156 -13.85 10.85 13.37
CA GLU A 156 -14.72 10.85 14.54
C GLU A 156 -14.52 12.11 15.41
N LEU A 157 -14.52 13.30 14.78
CA LEU A 157 -14.43 14.60 15.46
C LEU A 157 -15.73 15.40 15.31
N ASP A 158 -16.15 16.10 16.37
CA ASP A 158 -17.32 17.00 16.33
C ASP A 158 -17.15 18.15 15.33
N ASN A 159 -15.91 18.60 15.09
CA ASN A 159 -15.54 19.68 14.20
C ASN A 159 -14.79 19.21 12.95
N LYS A 160 -15.07 18.00 12.47
CA LYS A 160 -14.37 17.36 11.34
C LYS A 160 -14.32 18.20 10.06
N GLU A 161 -15.36 18.98 9.76
CA GLU A 161 -15.37 19.88 8.60
C GLU A 161 -14.35 21.02 8.75
N GLU A 162 -14.20 21.57 9.96
CA GLU A 162 -13.19 22.59 10.25
C GLU A 162 -11.78 22.01 10.17
N PHE A 163 -11.59 20.79 10.68
CA PHE A 163 -10.33 20.07 10.56
C PHE A 163 -9.91 19.89 9.10
N VAL A 164 -10.81 19.36 8.26
CA VAL A 164 -10.55 19.16 6.81
C VAL A 164 -10.26 20.49 6.11
N LEU A 165 -11.00 21.56 6.43
CA LEU A 165 -10.76 22.88 5.87
C LEU A 165 -9.34 23.38 6.19
N ARG A 166 -8.92 23.27 7.46
CA ARG A 166 -7.58 23.69 7.88
C ARG A 166 -6.47 22.89 7.21
N ILE A 167 -6.64 21.58 7.03
CA ILE A 167 -5.67 20.74 6.30
C ILE A 167 -5.49 21.23 4.86
N LYS A 168 -6.59 21.57 4.18
CA LYS A 168 -6.56 22.09 2.81
C LYS A 168 -5.94 23.47 2.71
N GLU A 169 -6.28 24.40 3.60
CA GLU A 169 -5.73 25.77 3.61
C GLU A 169 -4.21 25.79 3.77
N ASN A 170 -3.65 24.75 4.40
CA ASN A 170 -2.21 24.60 4.59
C ASN A 170 -1.52 23.72 3.54
N GLY A 171 -2.26 23.18 2.55
CA GLY A 171 -1.69 22.40 1.45
C GLY A 171 -1.34 20.96 1.82
N LEU A 172 -2.03 20.37 2.80
CA LEU A 172 -1.85 18.97 3.24
C LEU A 172 -2.99 18.05 2.80
N GLU A 173 -3.78 18.44 1.81
CA GLU A 173 -4.94 17.68 1.32
C GLU A 173 -4.61 16.24 0.88
N ASN A 174 -3.36 15.96 0.49
CA ASN A 174 -2.91 14.62 0.11
C ASN A 174 -2.94 13.63 1.29
N PHE A 175 -2.87 14.11 2.53
CA PHE A 175 -2.97 13.23 3.70
C PHE A 175 -4.39 12.70 3.90
N LEU A 176 -5.41 13.44 3.45
CA LEU A 176 -6.81 13.00 3.51
C LEU A 176 -7.09 11.82 2.57
N GLN A 177 -6.17 11.56 1.62
CA GLN A 177 -6.34 10.54 0.59
C GLN A 177 -5.85 9.15 1.01
N SER A 178 -5.18 9.02 2.16
CA SER A 178 -4.69 7.73 2.70
C SER A 178 -5.21 7.55 4.12
N PRO A 179 -5.91 6.44 4.45
CA PRO A 179 -6.39 6.18 5.80
C PRO A 179 -5.29 6.27 6.86
N GLY A 180 -4.10 5.70 6.60
CA GLY A 180 -3.00 5.75 7.56
C GLY A 180 -2.44 7.17 7.76
N ASN A 181 -2.34 7.96 6.70
CA ASN A 181 -1.89 9.35 6.82
C ASN A 181 -2.91 10.20 7.59
N LEU A 182 -4.20 9.95 7.34
CA LEU A 182 -5.30 10.59 8.07
C LEU A 182 -5.27 10.22 9.55
N GLU A 183 -5.10 8.94 9.88
CA GLU A 183 -4.99 8.45 11.27
C GLU A 183 -3.83 9.10 12.02
N LEU A 184 -2.66 9.20 11.38
CA LEU A 184 -1.51 9.85 11.98
C LEU A 184 -1.75 11.36 12.20
N LEU A 185 -2.36 12.05 11.24
CA LEU A 185 -2.72 13.46 11.41
C LEU A 185 -3.75 13.68 12.51
N LEU A 186 -4.76 12.80 12.62
CA LEU A 186 -5.77 12.86 13.67
C LEU A 186 -5.14 12.63 15.04
N SER A 187 -4.35 11.57 15.18
CA SER A 187 -3.63 11.25 16.42
C SER A 187 -2.77 12.43 16.86
N TYR A 188 -2.11 13.09 15.91
CA TYR A 188 -1.33 14.28 16.19
C TYR A 188 -2.21 15.48 16.57
N TYR A 189 -3.31 15.73 15.84
CA TYR A 189 -4.29 16.78 16.17
C TYR A 189 -4.83 16.66 17.57
N GLU A 190 -5.17 15.45 18.00
CA GLU A 190 -5.67 15.18 19.35
C GLU A 190 -4.58 15.35 20.44
N SER A 191 -3.30 15.20 20.08
CA SER A 191 -2.18 15.35 21.00
C SER A 191 -1.75 16.80 21.25
N LEU A 192 -2.20 17.74 20.42
CA LEU A 192 -1.79 19.14 20.49
C LEU A 192 -2.66 19.96 21.44
N GLU A 193 -2.02 20.79 22.26
CA GLU A 193 -2.73 21.83 23.03
C GLU A 193 -3.21 22.97 22.11
N ASP A 194 -2.41 23.34 21.10
CA ASP A 194 -2.71 24.37 20.11
C ASP A 194 -2.37 23.87 18.70
N TRP A 195 -3.27 24.11 17.74
CA TRP A 195 -3.04 23.76 16.34
C TRP A 195 -1.96 24.66 15.71
N PRO A 196 -1.14 24.14 14.77
CA PRO A 196 -0.11 24.90 14.08
C PRO A 196 -0.65 26.20 13.47
N LYS A 197 0.09 27.30 13.67
CA LYS A 197 -0.39 28.64 13.31
C LYS A 197 -0.13 29.01 11.86
N ASN A 198 0.81 28.31 11.22
CA ASN A 198 1.22 28.56 9.86
C ASN A 198 1.61 27.26 9.15
N LYS A 199 1.74 27.35 7.82
CA LYS A 199 2.06 26.22 6.95
C LYS A 199 3.40 25.55 7.28
N ALA A 200 4.40 26.29 7.75
CA ALA A 200 5.70 25.70 8.10
C ALA A 200 5.57 24.81 9.34
N ASP A 201 4.93 25.32 10.39
CA ASP A 201 4.65 24.54 11.60
C ASP A 201 3.89 23.24 11.26
N LEU A 202 2.89 23.31 10.37
CA LEU A 202 2.13 22.13 9.95
C LEU A 202 2.94 21.18 9.05
N LEU A 203 3.89 21.69 8.26
CA LEU A 203 4.81 20.87 7.47
C LEU A 203 5.80 20.11 8.37
N ASP A 204 6.35 20.76 9.40
CA ASP A 204 7.23 20.09 10.37
C ASP A 204 6.50 18.93 11.06
N VAL A 205 5.23 19.17 11.40
CA VAL A 205 4.31 18.15 11.91
C VAL A 205 4.12 17.00 10.92
N ALA A 206 3.80 17.33 9.67
CA ALA A 206 3.59 16.34 8.62
C ALA A 206 4.85 15.49 8.37
N CYS A 207 6.03 16.11 8.41
CA CYS A 207 7.31 15.41 8.31
C CYS A 207 7.51 14.45 9.48
N GLY A 208 7.25 14.89 10.71
CA GLY A 208 7.30 14.03 11.90
C GLY A 208 6.35 12.83 11.80
N VAL A 209 5.14 13.06 11.31
CA VAL A 209 4.14 12.02 11.03
C VAL A 209 4.63 11.03 9.98
N LEU A 210 5.17 11.50 8.86
CA LEU A 210 5.61 10.64 7.74
C LEU A 210 6.85 9.79 8.06
N LEU A 211 7.61 10.16 9.09
CA LEU A 211 8.74 9.37 9.59
C LEU A 211 8.29 8.15 10.40
N GLN A 212 7.04 8.12 10.85
CA GLN A 212 6.52 6.98 11.60
C GLN A 212 6.13 5.83 10.66
N GLU A 213 6.75 4.67 10.86
CA GLU A 213 6.30 3.42 10.23
C GLU A 213 5.28 2.75 11.16
N LEU A 214 4.07 2.54 10.63
CA LEU A 214 2.98 1.89 11.36
C LEU A 214 3.18 0.36 11.46
N ASN A 215 3.98 -0.22 10.56
CA ASN A 215 4.30 -1.64 10.58
C ASN A 215 5.42 -1.94 11.60
N ILE A 216 5.05 -2.56 12.73
CA ILE A 216 5.96 -2.93 13.83
C ILE A 216 7.11 -3.84 13.36
N GLU A 217 6.88 -4.73 12.40
CA GLU A 217 7.94 -5.60 11.88
C GLU A 217 8.99 -4.81 11.10
N HIS A 218 8.55 -3.82 10.32
CA HIS A 218 9.45 -2.91 9.61
C HIS A 218 10.20 -1.99 10.58
N VAL A 219 9.54 -1.50 11.63
CA VAL A 219 10.21 -0.72 12.69
C VAL A 219 11.36 -1.52 13.31
N ALA A 220 11.12 -2.78 13.66
CA ALA A 220 12.15 -3.64 14.23
C ALA A 220 13.35 -3.90 13.28
N GLU A 221 13.12 -3.96 11.96
CA GLU A 221 14.20 -4.08 10.97
C GLU A 221 14.97 -2.76 10.79
N LEU A 222 14.28 -1.61 10.86
CA LEU A 222 14.87 -0.28 10.67
C LEU A 222 15.65 0.22 11.89
N ASP A 223 15.16 -0.06 13.10
CA ASP A 223 15.76 0.40 14.37
C ASP A 223 17.21 -0.12 14.57
N ASP A 224 17.54 -1.26 13.96
CA ASP A 224 18.89 -1.83 14.01
C ASP A 224 19.89 -1.11 13.09
N GLU A 225 19.42 -0.33 12.09
CA GLU A 225 20.28 0.23 11.03
C GLU A 225 20.17 1.76 10.85
N ILE A 226 19.05 2.39 11.21
CA ILE A 226 18.77 3.79 10.85
C ILE A 226 18.08 4.55 12.00
N SER A 227 18.56 5.74 12.35
CA SER A 227 17.91 6.63 13.32
C SER A 227 16.99 7.66 12.67
N ASP A 228 15.98 8.13 13.42
CA ASP A 228 15.10 9.24 13.00
C ASP A 228 15.88 10.46 12.54
N VAL A 229 16.95 10.81 13.25
CA VAL A 229 17.83 11.95 12.90
C VAL A 229 18.48 11.74 11.53
N SER A 230 18.89 10.52 11.21
CA SER A 230 19.47 10.18 9.91
C SER A 230 18.42 10.25 8.79
N LEU A 231 17.20 9.79 9.05
CA LEU A 231 16.09 9.88 8.10
C LEU A 231 15.70 11.34 7.83
N VAL A 232 15.56 12.16 8.86
CA VAL A 232 15.28 13.60 8.74
C VAL A 232 16.33 14.26 7.86
N ASN A 233 17.62 14.17 8.24
CA ASN A 233 18.70 14.84 7.49
C ASN A 233 18.78 14.36 6.03
N SER A 234 18.59 13.06 5.80
CA SER A 234 18.60 12.50 4.45
C SER A 234 17.42 13.01 3.63
N SER A 235 16.23 13.04 4.22
CA SER A 235 15.00 13.52 3.56
C SER A 235 15.05 15.01 3.24
N GLU A 236 15.57 15.84 4.14
CA GLU A 236 15.78 17.27 3.91
C GLU A 236 16.75 17.51 2.75
N TYR A 237 17.87 16.77 2.72
CA TYR A 237 18.84 16.89 1.64
C TYR A 237 18.27 16.46 0.30
N LEU A 238 17.54 15.34 0.27
CA LEU A 238 16.82 14.84 -0.90
C LEU A 238 15.77 15.85 -1.40
N ALA A 239 14.97 16.41 -0.50
CA ALA A 239 13.96 17.41 -0.83
C ALA A 239 14.60 18.67 -1.43
N ALA A 240 15.68 19.17 -0.82
CA ALA A 240 16.42 20.31 -1.34
C ALA A 240 16.98 20.04 -2.75
N LEU A 241 17.59 18.87 -2.97
CA LEU A 241 18.06 18.46 -4.28
C LEU A 241 16.92 18.39 -5.31
N MET A 242 15.79 17.80 -4.95
CA MET A 242 14.64 17.68 -5.85
C MET A 242 14.08 19.05 -6.23
N MET A 243 13.92 19.95 -5.26
CA MET A 243 13.45 21.32 -5.48
C MET A 243 14.41 22.12 -6.38
N LEU A 244 15.72 22.06 -6.11
CA LEU A 244 16.73 22.81 -6.85
C LEU A 244 16.94 22.29 -8.27
N SER A 245 16.79 20.97 -8.47
CA SER A 245 16.95 20.34 -9.79
C SER A 245 15.67 20.29 -10.60
N GLY A 246 14.51 20.57 -9.99
CA GLY A 246 13.20 20.51 -10.65
C GLY A 246 12.77 19.09 -11.04
N VAL A 247 13.38 18.06 -10.45
CA VAL A 247 13.03 16.66 -10.70
C VAL A 247 11.86 16.25 -9.81
N GLN A 248 11.00 15.38 -10.33
CA GLN A 248 9.76 14.98 -9.64
C GLN A 248 9.94 13.73 -8.76
N GLY A 249 11.11 13.09 -8.82
CA GLY A 249 11.43 11.94 -7.98
C GLY A 249 12.89 11.53 -8.12
N ILE A 250 13.27 10.48 -7.41
CA ILE A 250 14.59 9.85 -7.53
C ILE A 250 14.39 8.34 -7.66
N SER A 251 15.07 7.74 -8.64
CA SER A 251 15.04 6.30 -8.84
C SER A 251 16.17 5.63 -8.06
N VAL A 252 15.83 4.61 -7.27
CA VAL A 252 16.77 3.75 -6.55
C VAL A 252 17.45 2.70 -7.44
N THR A 253 16.94 2.48 -8.67
CA THR A 253 17.60 1.60 -9.65
C THR A 253 17.80 2.28 -10.99
N ARG A 254 18.83 1.85 -11.73
CA ARG A 254 19.10 2.37 -13.07
C ARG A 254 18.00 2.03 -14.07
N ASN A 255 17.34 0.88 -13.90
CA ASN A 255 16.32 0.41 -14.85
C ASN A 255 15.00 1.15 -14.69
N SER A 256 14.69 1.68 -13.51
CA SER A 256 13.50 2.49 -13.25
C SER A 256 13.73 4.00 -13.47
N ALA A 257 14.96 4.40 -13.82
CA ALA A 257 15.32 5.80 -13.98
C ALA A 257 14.80 6.39 -15.29
N SER A 258 14.35 7.62 -15.26
CA SER A 258 14.00 8.39 -16.45
C SER A 258 14.45 9.85 -16.30
N LYS A 259 14.14 10.72 -17.27
CA LYS A 259 14.40 12.16 -17.14
C LYS A 259 13.63 12.78 -15.97
N ALA A 260 12.49 12.20 -15.57
CA ALA A 260 11.66 12.72 -14.49
C ALA A 260 12.13 12.24 -13.09
N PRO A 261 12.37 10.93 -12.85
CA PRO A 261 13.14 10.47 -11.70
C PRO A 261 14.53 9.98 -12.16
N PRO A 262 15.58 10.82 -12.06
CA PRO A 262 16.95 10.37 -12.31
C PRO A 262 17.39 9.33 -11.27
N CYS A 263 18.35 8.47 -11.64
CA CYS A 263 18.91 7.48 -10.71
C CYS A 263 19.75 8.18 -9.64
N SER A 264 19.55 7.87 -8.35
CA SER A 264 20.54 8.19 -7.31
C SER A 264 21.78 7.36 -7.57
N GLN A 265 22.88 7.99 -8.00
CA GLN A 265 24.18 7.33 -7.94
C GLN A 265 24.66 7.41 -6.50
N VAL A 266 24.41 6.34 -5.73
CA VAL A 266 25.14 6.15 -4.47
C VAL A 266 26.54 5.67 -4.87
N GLN A 267 27.56 6.48 -4.58
CA GLN A 267 28.97 6.06 -4.59
C GLN A 267 29.31 5.45 -3.23
#